data_AF-A0A2E5KG10-F1
#
_entry.id   AF-A0A2E5KG10-F1
#
_cell.length_a   1.000
_cell.length_b   1.000
_cell.length_c   1.000
_cell.angle_alpha   90.00
_cell.angle_beta   90.00
_cell.angle_gamma   90.00
#
_symmetry.space_group_name_H-M   'P 1'
#
loop_
_entity.id
_entity.type
_entity.pdbx_description
1 polymer ?
#
loop_
_entity_poly.entity_id
_entity_poly.type
_entity_poly.pdbx_seq_one_letter_code
_entity_poly.pdbx_strand_id
1 'polypeptide(L)'
;MDNSTYLSELEELRQKQISDKVSKYRKFSMILAVMIHVIAFVTGIVMLVILSYSFVTMLAFHASMQIIAYLNIYYGPKLYEKRLRKKVIEPDPILLNRFK
;
A
#
# COMPACT_ATOMS: atom_id res chain seq x y z
N MET A 1 15.86 2.34 36.22
CA MET A 1 15.78 2.50 34.76
C MET A 1 15.43 3.94 34.49
N ASP A 2 16.18 4.61 33.63
CA ASP A 2 15.92 6.00 33.27
C ASP A 2 14.70 6.06 32.33
N ASN A 3 13.79 7.01 32.57
CA ASN A 3 12.58 7.17 31.77
C ASN A 3 12.90 7.49 30.30
N SER A 4 14.07 8.11 30.04
CA SER A 4 14.55 8.39 28.68
C SER A 4 14.78 7.10 27.87
N THR A 5 15.37 6.08 28.49
CA THR A 5 15.68 4.79 27.86
C THR A 5 14.40 4.03 27.52
N TYR A 6 13.44 3.98 28.46
CA TYR A 6 12.16 3.32 28.26
C TYR A 6 11.34 3.94 27.11
N LEU A 7 11.33 5.28 27.00
CA LEU A 7 10.65 5.97 25.91
C LEU A 7 11.31 5.70 24.55
N SER A 8 12.65 5.61 24.50
CA SER A 8 13.35 5.26 23.27
C SER A 8 13.07 3.83 22.78
N GLU A 9 13.00 2.85 23.69
CA GLU A 9 12.66 1.47 23.35
C GLU A 9 11.22 1.36 22.82
N LEU A 10 10.27 2.09 23.42
CA LEU A 10 8.89 2.14 22.94
C LEU A 10 8.78 2.77 21.54
N GLU A 11 9.53 3.84 21.30
CA GLU A 11 9.62 4.49 19.99
C GLU A 11 10.18 3.53 18.93
N GLU A 12 11.23 2.76 19.25
CA GLU A 12 11.83 1.79 18.36
C GLU A 12 10.88 0.63 18.03
N LEU A 13 10.23 0.05 19.04
CA LEU A 13 9.20 -0.99 18.87
C LEU A 13 8.05 -0.50 17.99
N ARG A 14 7.65 0.77 18.15
CA ARG A 14 6.61 1.40 17.35
C ARG A 14 7.02 1.56 15.89
N GLN A 15 8.23 2.07 15.62
CA GLN A 15 8.75 2.18 14.25
C GLN A 15 8.83 0.81 13.58
N LYS A 16 9.27 -0.21 14.32
CA LYS A 16 9.35 -1.60 13.83
C LYS A 16 7.96 -2.15 13.45
N GLN A 17 6.95 -1.97 14.30
CA GLN A 17 5.58 -2.41 14.01
C GLN A 17 4.98 -1.71 12.78
N ILE A 18 5.22 -0.41 12.61
CA ILE A 18 4.77 0.33 11.43
C ILE A 18 5.49 -0.19 10.17
N SER A 19 6.82 -0.35 10.24
CA SER A 19 7.63 -0.87 9.14
C SER A 19 7.16 -2.26 8.68
N ASP A 20 6.90 -3.17 9.61
CA ASP A 20 6.41 -4.53 9.29
C ASP A 20 5.05 -4.50 8.58
N LYS A 21 4.11 -3.67 9.06
CA LYS A 21 2.79 -3.50 8.43
C LYS A 21 2.92 -2.90 7.02
N VAL A 22 3.76 -1.88 6.85
CA VAL A 22 4.01 -1.24 5.54
C VAL A 22 4.68 -2.22 4.58
N SER A 23 5.65 -3.01 5.05
CA SER A 23 6.32 -4.06 4.26
C SER A 23 5.32 -5.12 3.78
N LYS A 24 4.44 -5.60 4.66
CA LYS A 24 3.37 -6.55 4.29
C LYS A 24 2.42 -5.94 3.25
N TYR A 25 2.02 -4.68 3.43
CA TYR A 25 1.17 -3.99 2.46
C TYR A 25 1.87 -3.79 1.12
N ARG A 26 3.17 -3.46 1.10
CA ARG A 26 3.95 -3.33 -0.14
C ARG A 26 3.99 -4.64 -0.92
N LYS A 27 4.22 -5.78 -0.26
CA LYS A 27 4.14 -7.10 -0.89
C LYS A 27 2.75 -7.37 -1.46
N PHE A 28 1.69 -7.09 -0.70
CA PHE A 28 0.31 -7.23 -1.16
C PHE A 28 0.00 -6.34 -2.37
N SER A 29 0.40 -5.08 -2.34
CA SER A 29 0.22 -4.12 -3.44
C SER A 29 0.91 -4.59 -4.72
N MET A 30 2.09 -5.19 -4.61
CA MET A 30 2.79 -5.80 -5.75
C MET A 30 2.03 -7.00 -6.31
N ILE A 31 1.56 -7.93 -5.47
CA ILE A 31 0.76 -9.09 -5.89
C ILE A 31 -0.53 -8.62 -6.59
N LEU A 32 -1.23 -7.66 -6.00
CA LEU A 32 -2.44 -7.07 -6.55
C LEU A 32 -2.19 -6.43 -7.92
N ALA A 33 -1.07 -5.72 -8.08
CA ALA A 33 -0.71 -5.12 -9.36
C ALA A 33 -0.47 -6.18 -10.45
N VAL A 34 0.18 -7.30 -10.12
CA VAL A 34 0.35 -8.42 -11.05
C VAL A 34 -1.00 -9.01 -11.44
N MET A 35 -1.91 -9.24 -10.48
CA MET A 35 -3.25 -9.73 -10.77
C MET A 35 -4.03 -8.79 -11.70
N ILE A 36 -3.97 -7.48 -11.44
CA ILE A 36 -4.61 -6.47 -12.30
C ILE A 36 -4.04 -6.50 -13.73
N HIS A 37 -2.73 -6.69 -13.90
CA HIS A 37 -2.13 -6.80 -15.23
C HIS A 37 -2.62 -8.03 -15.99
N VAL A 38 -2.72 -9.18 -15.31
CA VAL A 38 -3.24 -10.41 -15.92
C VAL A 38 -4.69 -10.21 -16.37
N ILE A 39 -5.53 -9.61 -15.53
CA ILE A 39 -6.93 -9.30 -15.88
C ILE A 39 -6.98 -8.33 -17.06
N ALA A 40 -6.20 -7.25 -17.03
CA ALA A 40 -6.16 -6.25 -18.11
C ALA A 40 -5.71 -6.86 -19.45
N PHE A 41 -4.78 -7.81 -19.41
CA PHE A 41 -4.34 -8.56 -20.60
C PHE A 41 -5.49 -9.41 -21.17
N VAL A 42 -6.18 -10.18 -20.33
CA VAL A 42 -7.34 -10.99 -20.74
C VAL A 42 -8.45 -10.10 -21.30
N THR A 43 -8.78 -8.99 -20.64
CA THR A 43 -9.76 -8.01 -21.13
C THR A 43 -9.33 -7.40 -22.46
N GLY A 44 -8.03 -7.13 -22.65
CA GLY A 44 -7.49 -6.65 -23.92
C GLY A 44 -7.70 -7.65 -25.07
N ILE A 45 -7.50 -8.95 -24.81
CA ILE A 45 -7.79 -10.01 -25.79
C ILE A 45 -9.28 -10.03 -26.13
N VAL A 46 -10.17 -9.98 -25.13
CA VAL A 46 -11.62 -9.96 -25.35
C VAL A 46 -12.03 -8.75 -26.20
N MET A 47 -11.52 -7.56 -25.89
CA MET A 47 -11.83 -6.35 -26.66
C MET A 47 -11.36 -6.44 -28.12
N LEU A 48 -10.18 -6.99 -28.37
CA LEU A 48 -9.63 -7.12 -29.72
C LEU A 48 -10.30 -8.23 -30.53
N VAL A 49 -10.46 -9.41 -29.94
CA VAL A 49 -10.86 -10.63 -30.67
C VAL A 49 -12.39 -10.77 -30.73
N ILE A 50 -13.09 -10.49 -29.63
CA ILE A 50 -14.54 -10.70 -29.55
C ILE A 50 -15.28 -9.42 -29.96
N LEU A 51 -14.88 -8.27 -29.40
CA LEU A 51 -15.56 -7.00 -29.65
C LEU A 51 -15.01 -6.25 -30.87
N SER A 52 -13.90 -6.72 -31.47
CA SER A 52 -13.25 -6.10 -32.63
C SER A 52 -12.95 -4.61 -32.46
N TYR A 53 -12.67 -4.18 -31.22
CA TYR A 53 -12.27 -2.80 -30.94
C TYR A 53 -10.90 -2.50 -31.53
N SER A 54 -10.68 -1.22 -31.85
CA SER A 54 -9.42 -0.79 -32.44
C SER A 54 -8.25 -1.09 -31.50
N PHE A 55 -7.10 -1.44 -32.08
CA PHE A 55 -5.87 -1.66 -31.33
C PHE A 55 -5.48 -0.44 -30.48
N VAL A 56 -5.78 0.77 -30.97
CA VAL A 56 -5.54 2.02 -30.25
C VAL A 56 -6.35 2.08 -28.95
N THR A 57 -7.61 1.64 -28.98
CA THR A 57 -8.48 1.58 -27.79
C THR A 57 -7.92 0.61 -26.75
N MET A 58 -7.48 -0.57 -27.18
CA MET A 58 -6.85 -1.56 -26.30
C MET A 58 -5.56 -1.03 -25.68
N LEU A 59 -4.70 -0.38 -26.49
CA LEU A 59 -3.44 0.19 -26.04
C LEU A 59 -3.66 1.30 -25.01
N ALA A 60 -4.63 2.19 -25.24
CA ALA A 60 -4.97 3.25 -24.29
C ALA A 60 -5.48 2.69 -22.96
N PHE A 61 -6.34 1.66 -23.02
CA PHE A 61 -6.83 0.98 -21.81
C PHE A 61 -5.70 0.28 -21.05
N HIS A 62 -4.83 -0.45 -21.75
CA HIS A 62 -3.71 -1.16 -21.13
C HIS A 62 -2.72 -0.17 -20.48
N ALA A 63 -2.34 0.88 -21.20
CA ALA A 63 -1.41 1.90 -20.71
C ALA A 63 -1.96 2.64 -19.49
N SER A 64 -3.25 3.01 -19.49
CA SER A 64 -3.88 3.69 -18.35
C SER A 64 -3.89 2.80 -17.09
N MET A 65 -4.24 1.52 -17.25
CA MET A 65 -4.19 0.53 -16.17
C MET A 65 -2.78 0.34 -15.62
N GLN A 66 -1.77 0.33 -16.50
CA GLN A 66 -0.37 0.18 -16.11
C GLN A 66 0.14 1.40 -15.33
N ILE A 67 -0.24 2.61 -15.74
CA ILE A 67 0.05 3.85 -15.00
C ILE A 67 -0.58 3.79 -13.60
N ILE A 68 -1.86 3.43 -13.49
CA ILE A 68 -2.57 3.33 -12.19
C ILE A 68 -1.90 2.31 -11.28
N ALA A 69 -1.53 1.14 -11.81
CA ALA A 69 -0.85 0.10 -11.07
C ALA A 69 0.52 0.58 -10.55
N TYR A 70 1.29 1.28 -11.41
CA TYR A 70 2.59 1.85 -11.02
C TYR A 70 2.44 2.88 -9.90
N LEU A 71 1.47 3.79 -10.03
CA LEU A 71 1.16 4.77 -8.98
C LEU A 71 0.78 4.08 -7.66
N ASN A 72 -0.01 3.01 -7.71
CA ASN A 72 -0.41 2.27 -6.50
C ASN A 72 0.78 1.58 -5.81
N ILE A 73 1.69 0.95 -6.58
CA ILE A 73 2.89 0.31 -6.02
C ILE A 73 3.80 1.35 -5.34
N TYR A 74 3.96 2.53 -5.96
CA TYR A 74 4.91 3.53 -5.47
C TYR A 74 4.34 4.40 -4.35
N TYR A 75 3.11 4.88 -4.49
CA TYR A 75 2.48 5.81 -3.56
C TYR A 75 1.59 5.13 -2.53
N GLY A 76 1.01 3.97 -2.83
CA GLY A 76 0.15 3.21 -1.91
C GLY A 76 0.81 2.93 -0.56
N PRO A 77 2.02 2.35 -0.52
CA PRO A 77 2.72 2.09 0.73
C PRO A 77 3.01 3.35 1.54
N LYS A 78 3.40 4.45 0.87
CA LYS A 78 3.67 5.75 1.51
C LYS A 78 2.41 6.36 2.12
N LEU A 79 1.27 6.28 1.41
CA LEU A 79 -0.02 6.74 1.92
C LEU A 79 -0.49 5.88 3.11
N TYR A 80 -0.28 4.57 3.02
CA TYR A 80 -0.62 3.65 4.10
C TYR A 80 0.23 3.91 5.36
N GLU A 81 1.53 4.11 5.20
CA GLU A 81 2.43 4.51 6.28
C GLU A 81 1.99 5.82 6.92
N LYS A 82 1.69 6.86 6.13
CA LYS A 82 1.20 8.14 6.63
C LYS A 82 -0.09 7.98 7.44
N ARG A 83 -0.99 7.10 7.02
CA ARG A 83 -2.24 6.78 7.75
C ARG A 83 -1.96 6.02 9.05
N LEU A 84 -1.04 5.05 9.04
CA LEU A 84 -0.64 4.31 10.24
C LEU A 84 0.02 5.23 11.27
N ARG A 85 0.95 6.09 10.84
CA ARG A 85 1.58 7.09 11.72
C ARG A 85 0.51 7.99 12.36
N LYS A 86 -0.45 8.50 11.58
CA LYS A 86 -1.57 9.31 12.12
C LYS A 86 -2.45 8.56 13.12
N LYS A 87 -2.80 7.29 12.84
CA LYS A 87 -3.62 6.47 13.77
C LYS A 87 -2.89 6.14 15.07
N VAL A 88 -1.57 5.93 15.02
CA VAL A 88 -0.76 5.59 16.20
C VAL A 88 -0.44 6.84 17.04
N ILE A 89 -0.59 8.05 16.48
CA ILE A 89 -0.46 9.33 17.20
C ILE A 89 -1.67 9.62 18.09
N GLU A 90 -2.80 8.91 17.96
CA GLU A 90 -3.77 8.88 19.05
C GLU A 90 -3.16 8.06 20.19
N PRO A 91 -2.74 8.70 21.30
CA PRO A 91 -2.11 7.98 22.39
C PRO A 91 -3.09 6.93 22.91
N ASP A 92 -2.66 5.67 22.87
CA ASP A 92 -3.44 4.55 23.39
C ASP A 92 -3.83 4.90 24.85
N PRO A 93 -5.13 4.97 25.21
CA PRO A 93 -5.54 5.37 26.55
C PRO A 93 -4.90 4.50 27.64
N ILE A 94 -4.53 3.26 27.29
CA ILE A 94 -3.82 2.31 28.16
C ILE A 94 -2.39 2.78 28.48
N LEU A 95 -1.71 3.44 27.54
CA LEU A 95 -0.38 4.05 27.77
C LEU A 95 -0.51 5.29 28.65
N LEU A 96 -1.52 6.13 28.46
CA LEU A 96 -1.78 7.31 29.28
C LEU A 96 -2.14 6.97 30.74
N ASN A 97 -2.90 5.89 30.95
CA ASN A 97 -3.30 5.45 32.30
C ASN A 97 -2.16 4.81 33.10
N ARG A 98 -1.01 4.52 32.48
CA ARG A 98 0.16 3.94 33.16
C ARG A 98 1.12 4.99 33.75
N PHE A 99 0.87 6.27 33.47
CA PHE A 99 1.64 7.42 33.98
C PHE A 99 0.86 8.28 34.98
N LYS A 100 -0.29 7.80 35.45
CA LYS A 100 -1.12 8.44 36.47
C LYS A 100 -1.07 7.62 37.75
#